data_AF-A0A7X9EYX8-F1
#
_entry.id   AF-A0A7X9EYX8-F1
#
_cell.length_a   1.000
_cell.length_b   1.000
_cell.length_c   1.000
_cell.angle_alpha   90.00
_cell.angle_beta   90.00
_cell.angle_gamma   90.00
#
_symmetry.space_group_name_H-M   'P 1'
#
loop_
_entity.id
_entity.type
_entity.pdbx_description
1 polymer ?
#
loop_
_entity_poly.entity_id
_entity_poly.type
_entity_poly.pdbx_seq_one_letter_code
_entity_poly.pdbx_strand_id
1 'polypeptide(L)'
;MSSNQLDLLTIFKEVSKTMKTNQNALNQADEYNHDHGDHMVEIFEVITAAMKTKKDAEPAEQLEYAAQLLRQKSSSGSAKTYANGLTQASKQISGKSSIDMNTILPLLQTLLSGGETTTSGDSGVLGDLLGSLMGGGTSTTKSGANDGLDLSDLLGAGLSYMQSKQAGSSDMEALSKALLGGSQYNSNPYRTQSGELIANTVLQALSGMMSK
;
A
#
# COMPACT_ATOMS: atom_id res chain seq x y z
N MET A 1 -2.39 -32.51 7.28
CA MET A 1 -2.82 -31.80 6.06
C MET A 1 -2.95 -30.33 6.43
N SER A 2 -2.16 -29.47 5.80
CA SER A 2 -1.66 -28.19 6.33
C SER A 2 -2.73 -27.09 6.47
N SER A 3 -3.12 -26.77 7.70
CA SER A 3 -4.21 -25.82 8.01
C SER A 3 -3.83 -24.34 8.00
N ASN A 4 -2.64 -23.96 7.52
CA ASN A 4 -2.11 -22.60 7.62
C ASN A 4 -1.70 -21.97 6.28
N GLN A 5 -2.02 -22.60 5.14
CA GLN A 5 -1.70 -22.03 3.84
C GLN A 5 -2.67 -20.90 3.50
N LEU A 6 -2.14 -19.70 3.30
CA LEU A 6 -2.94 -18.56 2.87
C LEU A 6 -3.26 -18.67 1.38
N ASP A 7 -4.54 -18.49 1.05
CA ASP A 7 -5.03 -18.50 -0.34
C ASP A 7 -5.02 -17.08 -0.92
N LEU A 8 -4.11 -16.83 -1.87
CA LEU A 8 -4.00 -15.54 -2.56
C LEU A 8 -5.29 -15.16 -3.30
N LEU A 9 -6.02 -16.12 -3.87
CA LEU A 9 -7.29 -15.84 -4.55
C LEU A 9 -8.31 -15.27 -3.57
N THR A 10 -8.41 -15.85 -2.38
CA THR A 10 -9.31 -15.36 -1.33
C THR A 10 -8.94 -13.94 -0.90
N ILE A 11 -7.65 -13.67 -0.66
CA ILE A 11 -7.17 -12.32 -0.27
C ILE A 11 -7.49 -11.28 -1.35
N PHE A 12 -7.06 -11.53 -2.60
CA PHE A 12 -7.27 -10.56 -3.69
C PHE A 12 -8.74 -10.35 -4.03
N LYS A 13 -9.59 -11.37 -3.82
CA LYS A 13 -11.04 -11.24 -3.96
C LYS A 13 -11.62 -10.28 -2.93
N GLU A 14 -11.18 -10.31 -1.67
CA GLU A 14 -11.62 -9.33 -0.67
C GLU A 14 -11.14 -7.92 -1.01
N VAL A 15 -9.88 -7.77 -1.44
CA VAL A 15 -9.36 -6.46 -1.88
C VAL A 15 -10.17 -5.90 -3.06
N SER A 16 -10.46 -6.73 -4.08
CA SER A 16 -11.29 -6.34 -5.23
C SER A 16 -12.68 -5.83 -4.81
N LYS A 17 -13.34 -6.50 -3.86
CA LYS A 17 -14.62 -6.05 -3.30
C LYS A 17 -14.48 -4.71 -2.57
N THR A 18 -13.42 -4.52 -1.78
CA THR A 18 -13.17 -3.24 -1.09
C THR A 18 -12.98 -2.12 -2.09
N MET A 19 -12.18 -2.32 -3.14
CA MET A 19 -11.97 -1.30 -4.18
C MET A 19 -13.28 -0.94 -4.86
N LYS A 20 -14.10 -1.93 -5.20
CA LYS A 20 -15.42 -1.71 -5.80
C LYS A 20 -16.38 -0.93 -4.89
N THR A 21 -16.34 -1.21 -3.59
CA THR A 21 -17.16 -0.51 -2.59
C THR A 21 -16.73 0.95 -2.44
N ASN A 22 -15.44 1.23 -2.55
CA ASN A 22 -14.86 2.56 -2.33
C ASN A 22 -14.56 3.33 -3.63
N GLN A 23 -14.91 2.78 -4.79
CA GLN A 23 -14.59 3.30 -6.12
C GLN A 23 -14.91 4.80 -6.25
N ASN A 24 -16.14 5.19 -5.94
CA ASN A 24 -16.57 6.60 -6.06
C ASN A 24 -15.80 7.54 -5.13
N ALA A 25 -15.49 7.11 -3.90
CA ALA A 25 -14.71 7.91 -2.96
C ALA A 25 -13.27 8.11 -3.45
N LEU A 26 -12.68 7.07 -4.05
CA LEU A 26 -11.35 7.12 -4.64
C LEU A 26 -11.31 8.02 -5.89
N ASN A 27 -12.35 7.97 -6.74
CA ASN A 27 -12.50 8.90 -7.87
C ASN A 27 -12.67 10.35 -7.39
N GLN A 28 -13.39 10.56 -6.29
CA GLN A 28 -13.57 11.90 -5.71
C GLN A 28 -12.27 12.48 -5.13
N ALA A 29 -11.44 11.63 -4.51
CA ALA A 29 -10.14 12.03 -3.95
C ALA A 29 -9.06 12.29 -5.02
N ASP A 30 -9.28 11.82 -6.25
CA ASP A 30 -8.43 12.09 -7.40
C ASP A 30 -8.85 13.38 -8.11
N GLU A 31 -8.32 14.52 -7.64
CA GLU A 31 -8.68 15.86 -8.13
C GLU A 31 -8.20 16.17 -9.57
N TYR A 32 -7.39 15.30 -10.18
CA TYR A 32 -6.83 15.56 -11.51
C TYR A 32 -7.75 15.06 -12.63
N ASN A 33 -8.04 13.77 -12.65
CA ASN A 33 -8.81 13.13 -13.71
C ASN A 33 -9.97 12.25 -13.20
N HIS A 34 -10.17 12.17 -11.89
CA HIS A 34 -11.31 11.52 -11.24
C HIS A 34 -11.54 10.05 -11.65
N ASP A 35 -10.48 9.31 -11.95
CA ASP A 35 -10.57 7.94 -12.45
C ASP A 35 -9.74 6.94 -11.63
N HIS A 36 -9.06 7.39 -10.57
CA HIS A 36 -8.22 6.51 -9.75
C HIS A 36 -8.98 5.30 -9.21
N GLY A 37 -10.18 5.48 -8.68
CA GLY A 37 -11.05 4.39 -8.23
C GLY A 37 -11.40 3.41 -9.34
N ASP A 38 -11.66 3.89 -10.56
CA ASP A 38 -11.92 3.03 -11.73
C ASP A 38 -10.70 2.16 -12.04
N HIS A 39 -9.50 2.75 -12.04
CA HIS A 39 -8.24 2.02 -12.23
C HIS A 39 -8.04 0.98 -11.11
N MET A 40 -8.32 1.32 -9.86
CA MET A 40 -8.17 0.38 -8.74
C MET A 40 -9.13 -0.80 -8.87
N VAL A 41 -10.38 -0.58 -9.29
CA VAL A 41 -11.32 -1.68 -9.55
C VAL A 41 -10.83 -2.56 -10.69
N GLU A 42 -10.42 -1.97 -11.82
CA GLU A 42 -9.88 -2.71 -12.97
C GLU A 42 -8.69 -3.58 -12.55
N ILE A 43 -7.69 -2.98 -11.89
CA ILE A 43 -6.45 -3.64 -11.47
C ILE A 43 -6.77 -4.88 -10.62
N PHE A 44 -7.58 -4.73 -9.57
CA PHE A 44 -7.83 -5.84 -8.65
C PHE A 44 -8.81 -6.89 -9.20
N GLU A 45 -9.71 -6.52 -10.12
CA GLU A 45 -10.49 -7.51 -10.88
C GLU A 45 -9.58 -8.36 -11.80
N VAL A 46 -8.64 -7.73 -12.50
CA VAL A 46 -7.67 -8.44 -13.35
C VAL A 46 -6.76 -9.36 -12.53
N ILE A 47 -6.22 -8.87 -11.41
CA ILE A 47 -5.39 -9.69 -10.52
C ILE A 47 -6.20 -10.87 -9.99
N THR A 48 -7.44 -10.65 -9.53
CA THR A 48 -8.31 -11.73 -9.02
C THR A 48 -8.59 -12.78 -10.10
N ALA A 49 -8.83 -12.36 -11.35
CA ALA A 49 -9.01 -13.27 -12.48
C ALA A 49 -7.73 -14.10 -12.77
N ALA A 50 -6.55 -13.48 -12.65
CA ALA A 50 -5.28 -14.17 -12.80
C ALA A 50 -5.06 -15.21 -11.69
N MET A 51 -5.31 -14.86 -10.42
CA MET A 51 -5.25 -15.78 -9.29
C MET A 51 -6.18 -16.97 -9.48
N LYS A 52 -7.41 -16.72 -9.94
CA LYS A 52 -8.39 -17.77 -10.23
C LYS A 52 -7.91 -18.73 -11.33
N THR A 53 -7.30 -18.19 -12.37
CA THR A 53 -6.76 -18.96 -13.50
C THR A 53 -5.58 -19.83 -13.08
N LYS A 54 -4.76 -19.35 -12.14
CA LYS A 54 -3.55 -20.02 -11.64
C LYS A 54 -3.72 -20.61 -10.23
N LYS A 55 -4.95 -20.90 -9.79
CA LYS A 55 -5.24 -21.26 -8.38
C LYS A 55 -4.45 -22.46 -7.85
N ASP A 56 -4.04 -23.39 -8.71
CA ASP A 56 -3.29 -24.60 -8.35
C ASP A 56 -1.78 -24.48 -8.62
N ALA A 57 -1.31 -23.34 -9.12
CA ALA A 57 0.10 -23.06 -9.37
C ALA A 57 0.80 -22.57 -8.10
N GLU A 58 2.14 -22.57 -8.11
CA GLU A 58 2.91 -21.99 -7.02
C GLU A 58 2.59 -20.50 -6.84
N PRO A 59 2.61 -19.97 -5.61
CA PRO A 59 2.32 -18.55 -5.34
C PRO A 59 3.13 -17.58 -6.22
N ALA A 60 4.40 -17.87 -6.48
CA ALA A 60 5.25 -17.07 -7.37
C ALA A 60 4.69 -17.01 -8.80
N GLU A 61 4.25 -18.14 -9.34
CA GLU A 61 3.65 -18.22 -10.68
C GLU A 61 2.30 -17.50 -10.74
N GLN A 62 1.50 -17.55 -9.68
CA GLN A 62 0.24 -16.82 -9.59
C GLN A 62 0.47 -15.30 -9.71
N LEU A 63 1.43 -14.77 -8.96
CA LEU A 63 1.77 -13.33 -8.97
C LEU A 63 2.39 -12.89 -10.31
N GLU A 64 3.29 -13.69 -10.87
CA GLU A 64 3.93 -13.36 -12.16
C GLU A 64 2.90 -13.37 -13.30
N TYR A 65 1.99 -14.36 -13.32
CA TYR A 65 0.91 -14.38 -14.30
C TYR A 65 -0.03 -13.17 -14.12
N ALA A 66 -0.35 -12.78 -12.89
CA ALA A 66 -1.14 -11.58 -12.63
C ALA A 66 -0.45 -10.31 -13.13
N ALA A 67 0.86 -10.18 -12.94
CA ALA A 67 1.64 -9.06 -13.46
C ALA A 67 1.58 -8.99 -14.99
N GLN A 68 1.75 -10.13 -15.67
CA GLN A 68 1.68 -10.22 -17.12
C GLN A 68 0.29 -9.87 -17.66
N LEU A 69 -0.76 -10.45 -17.07
CA LEU A 69 -2.13 -10.19 -17.48
C LEU A 69 -2.52 -8.72 -17.25
N LEU A 70 -2.07 -8.12 -16.14
CA LEU A 70 -2.34 -6.71 -15.85
C LEU A 70 -1.68 -5.78 -16.88
N ARG A 71 -0.41 -6.01 -17.22
CA ARG A 71 0.29 -5.26 -18.29
C ARG A 71 -0.37 -5.40 -19.65
N GLN A 72 -0.98 -6.56 -19.92
CA GLN A 72 -1.68 -6.80 -21.17
C GLN A 72 -3.03 -6.06 -21.23
N LYS A 73 -3.74 -5.96 -20.11
CA LYS A 73 -5.10 -5.42 -20.06
C LYS A 73 -5.18 -3.92 -19.81
N SER A 74 -4.23 -3.35 -19.07
CA SER A 74 -4.26 -1.93 -18.69
C SER A 74 -2.91 -1.26 -18.93
N SER A 75 -2.96 -0.01 -19.40
CA SER A 75 -1.79 0.84 -19.65
C SER A 75 -1.66 2.00 -18.66
N SER A 76 -2.55 2.06 -17.66
CA SER A 76 -2.60 3.13 -16.65
C SER A 76 -1.32 3.16 -15.79
N GLY A 77 -1.01 4.33 -15.23
CA GLY A 77 0.15 4.48 -14.34
C GLY A 77 0.07 3.56 -13.13
N SER A 78 -1.10 3.48 -12.49
CA SER A 78 -1.34 2.59 -11.36
C SER A 78 -1.21 1.11 -11.76
N ALA A 79 -1.73 0.70 -12.92
CA ALA A 79 -1.57 -0.70 -13.38
C ALA A 79 -0.10 -1.08 -13.59
N LYS A 80 0.71 -0.18 -14.13
CA LYS A 80 2.17 -0.38 -14.26
C LYS A 80 2.83 -0.56 -12.90
N THR A 81 2.51 0.30 -11.93
CA THR A 81 3.03 0.22 -10.56
C THR A 81 2.68 -1.12 -9.90
N TYR A 82 1.40 -1.54 -9.94
CA TYR A 82 0.98 -2.82 -9.36
C TYR A 82 1.58 -4.02 -10.09
N ALA A 83 1.68 -3.98 -11.43
CA ALA A 83 2.33 -5.06 -12.18
C ALA A 83 3.82 -5.20 -11.82
N ASN A 84 4.52 -4.10 -11.57
CA ASN A 84 5.91 -4.13 -11.11
C ASN A 84 6.00 -4.70 -9.69
N GLY A 85 5.12 -4.27 -8.78
CA GLY A 85 4.98 -4.86 -7.45
C GLY A 85 4.76 -6.36 -7.50
N LEU A 86 3.85 -6.84 -8.35
CA LEU A 86 3.55 -8.27 -8.51
C LEU A 86 4.75 -9.07 -9.04
N THR A 87 5.47 -8.55 -10.05
CA THR A 87 6.68 -9.20 -10.55
C THR A 87 7.78 -9.27 -9.47
N GLN A 88 7.96 -8.21 -8.69
CA GLN A 88 8.97 -8.19 -7.63
C GLN A 88 8.59 -9.12 -6.47
N ALA A 89 7.32 -9.10 -6.08
CA ALA A 89 6.73 -9.99 -5.10
C ALA A 89 6.88 -11.47 -5.51
N SER A 90 6.62 -11.80 -6.78
CA SER A 90 6.84 -13.14 -7.34
C SER A 90 8.29 -13.60 -7.14
N LYS A 91 9.28 -12.77 -7.50
CA LYS A 91 10.71 -13.09 -7.34
C LYS A 91 11.11 -13.35 -5.88
N GLN A 92 10.55 -12.59 -4.93
CA GLN A 92 10.86 -12.75 -3.50
C GLN A 92 10.39 -14.09 -2.93
N ILE A 93 9.35 -14.68 -3.52
CA ILE A 93 8.74 -15.92 -3.05
C ILE A 93 8.99 -17.11 -3.99
N SER A 94 9.82 -16.95 -5.01
CA SER A 94 10.21 -18.04 -5.92
C SER A 94 10.72 -19.25 -5.14
N GLY A 95 10.21 -20.44 -5.49
CA GLY A 95 10.55 -21.70 -4.83
C GLY A 95 9.85 -21.91 -3.47
N LYS A 96 8.97 -21.01 -3.04
CA LYS A 96 8.11 -21.23 -1.87
C LYS A 96 6.80 -21.88 -2.29
N SER A 97 6.53 -23.08 -1.76
CA SER A 97 5.31 -23.83 -2.07
C SER A 97 4.06 -23.33 -1.32
N SER A 98 4.21 -22.41 -0.36
CA SER A 98 3.09 -21.86 0.43
C SER A 98 3.35 -20.43 0.90
N ILE A 99 2.27 -19.67 1.13
CA ILE A 99 2.28 -18.36 1.77
C ILE A 99 1.85 -18.49 3.24
N ASP A 100 2.56 -17.77 4.12
CA ASP A 100 2.33 -17.67 5.56
C ASP A 100 2.40 -16.20 6.01
N MET A 101 2.25 -15.94 7.32
CA MET A 101 2.28 -14.59 7.87
C MET A 101 3.64 -13.89 7.70
N ASN A 102 4.74 -14.64 7.69
CA ASN A 102 6.09 -14.09 7.52
C ASN A 102 6.36 -13.67 6.08
N THR A 103 5.61 -14.22 5.12
CA THR A 103 5.74 -13.93 3.69
C THR A 103 4.70 -12.95 3.18
N ILE A 104 3.47 -12.98 3.70
CA ILE A 104 2.39 -12.11 3.21
C ILE A 104 2.59 -10.62 3.55
N LEU A 105 3.18 -10.30 4.70
CA LEU A 105 3.40 -8.90 5.10
C LEU A 105 4.47 -8.22 4.23
N PRO A 106 5.66 -8.83 4.00
CA PRO A 106 6.61 -8.30 3.02
C PRO A 106 6.06 -8.24 1.59
N LEU A 107 5.20 -9.21 1.22
CA LEU A 107 4.53 -9.21 -0.08
C LEU A 107 3.63 -7.98 -0.24
N LEU A 108 2.79 -7.71 0.76
CA LEU A 108 1.90 -6.56 0.78
C LEU A 108 2.70 -5.26 0.69
N GLN A 109 3.77 -5.14 1.47
CA GLN A 109 4.67 -3.98 1.41
C GLN A 109 5.23 -3.79 0.00
N THR A 110 5.75 -4.85 -0.62
CA THR A 110 6.31 -4.81 -1.98
C THR A 110 5.26 -4.42 -3.03
N LEU A 111 4.01 -4.87 -2.86
CA LEU A 111 2.92 -4.53 -3.76
C LEU A 111 2.52 -3.05 -3.63
N LEU A 112 2.42 -2.54 -2.40
CA LEU A 112 2.02 -1.17 -2.12
C LEU A 112 3.13 -0.15 -2.45
N SER A 113 4.40 -0.54 -2.35
CA SER A 113 5.54 0.28 -2.79
C SER A 113 5.77 0.26 -4.30
N GLY A 114 4.95 -0.48 -5.07
CA GLY A 114 5.13 -0.58 -6.52
C GLY A 114 6.33 -1.41 -6.96
N GLY A 115 6.84 -2.28 -6.09
CA GLY A 115 7.99 -3.13 -6.36
C GLY A 115 9.32 -2.55 -5.90
N GLU A 116 9.33 -1.39 -5.26
CA GLU A 116 10.51 -0.91 -4.54
C GLU A 116 10.72 -1.76 -3.30
N THR A 117 11.75 -2.62 -3.35
CA THR A 117 12.17 -3.39 -2.20
C THR A 117 12.95 -2.47 -1.27
N THR A 118 12.39 -2.12 -0.11
CA THR A 118 13.18 -1.49 0.96
C THR A 118 14.15 -2.54 1.50
N THR A 119 15.28 -2.73 0.82
CA THR A 119 16.36 -3.59 1.30
C THR A 119 17.05 -2.90 2.45
N SER A 120 16.53 -3.09 3.67
CA SER A 120 17.23 -3.09 4.96
C SER A 120 16.18 -3.19 6.07
N GLY A 121 16.07 -4.36 6.69
CA GLY A 121 15.80 -4.59 8.12
C GLY A 121 14.85 -3.70 8.93
N ASP A 122 13.93 -2.94 8.34
CA ASP A 122 13.08 -2.03 9.07
C ASP A 122 11.66 -2.12 8.55
N SER A 123 10.74 -2.41 9.47
CA SER A 123 9.30 -2.40 9.24
C SER A 123 8.78 -0.96 9.11
N GLY A 124 9.62 -0.03 8.67
CA GLY A 124 9.54 1.40 8.92
C GLY A 124 8.30 2.06 8.35
N VAL A 125 7.97 1.88 7.07
CA VAL A 125 6.90 2.70 6.48
C VAL A 125 5.48 2.27 6.89
N LEU A 126 5.20 0.97 6.87
CA LEU A 126 3.89 0.44 7.33
C LEU A 126 3.82 0.40 8.85
N GLY A 127 4.93 0.17 9.55
CA GLY A 127 5.04 0.21 11.01
C GLY A 127 4.94 1.62 11.59
N ASP A 128 5.50 2.62 10.92
CA ASP A 128 5.36 4.03 11.30
C ASP A 128 3.94 4.53 11.01
N LEU A 129 3.30 4.06 9.93
CA LEU A 129 1.90 4.38 9.66
C LEU A 129 0.95 3.73 10.68
N LEU A 130 1.16 2.44 11.00
CA LEU A 130 0.38 1.75 12.04
C LEU A 130 0.67 2.31 13.45
N GLY A 131 1.92 2.70 13.72
CA GLY A 131 2.35 3.29 14.98
C GLY A 131 1.85 4.72 15.17
N SER A 132 1.73 5.48 14.09
CA SER A 132 1.10 6.80 14.08
C SER A 132 -0.42 6.69 14.29
N LEU A 133 -1.07 5.68 13.69
CA LEU A 133 -2.51 5.45 13.80
C LEU A 133 -2.93 4.86 15.16
N MET A 134 -2.08 4.05 15.79
CA MET A 134 -2.37 3.34 17.04
C MET A 134 -1.92 4.08 18.31
N GLY A 135 -1.57 5.36 18.18
CA GLY A 135 -1.45 6.28 19.32
C GLY A 135 -0.10 6.26 20.02
N GLY A 136 0.76 7.20 19.63
CA GLY A 136 1.74 7.83 20.53
C GLY A 136 3.03 7.05 20.82
N GLY A 137 4.11 7.46 20.15
CA GLY A 137 5.43 7.56 20.78
C GLY A 137 6.54 6.64 20.26
N THR A 138 7.61 7.31 19.81
CA THR A 138 9.05 6.96 19.93
C THR A 138 9.77 6.66 18.62
N SER A 139 10.26 7.73 17.98
CA SER A 139 11.27 7.65 16.92
C SER A 139 12.66 7.62 17.55
N THR A 140 13.38 6.50 17.43
CA THR A 140 14.83 6.46 17.66
C THR A 140 15.58 6.66 16.35
N THR A 141 16.47 7.64 16.39
CA THR A 141 17.38 8.14 15.34
C THR A 141 18.40 7.11 14.84
N LYS A 142 18.65 7.04 13.50
CA LYS A 142 19.92 7.46 12.83
C LYS A 142 20.04 7.00 11.36
N SER A 143 20.08 8.02 10.49
CA SER A 143 21.08 8.33 9.45
C SER A 143 21.47 7.32 8.35
N GLY A 144 21.11 7.68 7.11
CA GLY A 144 21.77 7.27 5.86
C GLY A 144 21.03 7.83 4.64
N ALA A 145 21.49 8.96 4.12
CA ALA A 145 20.84 9.75 3.08
C ALA A 145 20.63 9.00 1.74
N ASN A 146 19.41 9.02 1.20
CA ASN A 146 19.02 9.89 0.09
C ASN A 146 17.54 9.64 -0.28
N ASP A 147 16.75 10.73 -0.33
CA ASP A 147 15.39 10.83 -0.89
C ASP A 147 14.19 10.40 -0.03
N GLY A 148 14.15 10.86 1.22
CA GLY A 148 12.96 10.78 2.08
C GLY A 148 12.96 11.93 3.08
N LEU A 149 11.80 12.58 3.22
CA LEU A 149 11.45 13.67 4.14
C LEU A 149 12.58 14.07 5.11
N ASP A 150 13.23 15.19 4.82
CA ASP A 150 14.37 15.66 5.60
C ASP A 150 13.93 15.93 7.05
N LEU A 151 14.79 15.63 8.02
CA LEU A 151 14.54 15.99 9.42
C LEU A 151 14.38 17.51 9.57
N SER A 152 14.99 18.28 8.66
CA SER A 152 14.79 19.72 8.51
C SER A 152 13.35 20.06 8.10
N ASP A 153 12.75 19.30 7.19
CA ASP A 153 11.36 19.49 6.76
C ASP A 153 10.38 19.12 7.87
N LEU A 154 10.65 18.03 8.61
CA LEU A 154 9.85 17.63 9.77
C LEU A 154 9.95 18.65 10.91
N LEU A 155 11.13 19.17 11.19
CA LEU A 155 11.32 20.21 12.19
C LEU A 155 10.64 21.53 11.77
N GLY A 156 10.73 21.88 10.49
CA GLY A 156 10.03 23.03 9.91
C GLY A 156 8.51 22.90 10.00
N ALA A 157 7.98 21.71 9.70
CA ALA A 157 6.56 21.39 9.85
C ALA A 157 6.11 21.46 11.32
N GLY A 158 6.91 20.90 12.24
CA GLY A 158 6.62 20.95 13.67
C GLY A 158 6.62 22.37 14.24
N LEU A 159 7.57 23.21 13.81
CA LEU A 159 7.63 24.62 14.21
C LEU A 159 6.45 25.43 13.63
N SER A 160 6.08 25.17 12.37
CA SER A 160 4.95 25.82 11.72
C SER A 160 3.61 25.44 12.35
N TYR A 161 3.45 24.17 12.74
CA TYR A 161 2.30 23.68 13.49
C TYR A 161 2.23 24.32 14.89
N MET A 162 3.36 24.39 15.60
CA MET A 162 3.40 25.02 16.93
C MET A 162 3.10 26.53 16.86
N GLN A 163 3.62 27.21 15.85
CA GLN A 163 3.39 28.64 15.63
C GLN A 163 1.94 28.94 15.22
N SER A 164 1.33 28.10 14.38
CA SER A 164 -0.07 28.24 13.99
C SER A 164 -1.03 27.93 15.13
N LYS A 165 -0.71 26.98 16.02
CA LYS A 165 -1.45 26.78 17.28
C LYS A 165 -1.35 27.99 18.22
N GLN A 166 -0.16 28.61 18.32
CA GLN A 166 -0.01 29.86 19.08
C GLN A 166 -0.75 31.05 18.45
N ALA A 167 -0.93 31.04 17.13
CA ALA A 167 -1.71 32.03 16.40
C ALA A 167 -3.23 31.77 16.43
N GLY A 168 -3.70 30.73 17.13
CA GLY A 168 -5.12 30.40 17.27
C GLY A 168 -5.77 29.77 16.03
N SER A 169 -4.98 29.26 15.08
CA SER A 169 -5.50 28.55 13.90
C SER A 169 -6.08 27.19 14.29
N SER A 170 -7.10 26.75 13.54
CA SER A 170 -7.68 25.41 13.71
C SER A 170 -6.66 24.33 13.32
N ASP A 171 -6.69 23.16 13.99
CA ASP A 171 -5.70 22.08 13.77
C ASP A 171 -5.64 21.64 12.28
N MET A 172 -6.73 21.82 11.52
CA MET A 172 -6.82 21.50 10.10
C MET A 172 -6.12 22.53 9.20
N GLU A 173 -6.19 23.82 9.53
CA GLU A 173 -5.45 24.89 8.83
C GLU A 173 -3.96 24.87 9.17
N ALA A 174 -3.63 24.45 10.38
CA ALA A 174 -2.26 24.24 10.83
C ALA A 174 -1.60 23.08 10.06
N LEU A 175 -2.33 21.97 9.89
CA LEU A 175 -1.88 20.82 9.10
C LEU A 175 -1.73 21.16 7.60
N SER A 176 -2.67 21.91 7.02
CA SER A 176 -2.62 22.25 5.59
C SER A 176 -1.42 23.14 5.24
N LYS A 177 -1.08 24.10 6.11
CA LYS A 177 0.11 24.95 5.93
C LYS A 177 1.43 24.20 6.14
N ALA A 178 1.48 23.29 7.10
CA ALA A 178 2.65 22.45 7.33
C ALA A 178 2.88 21.47 6.15
N LEU A 179 1.80 20.94 5.58
CA LEU A 179 1.84 20.10 4.38
C LEU A 179 2.29 20.88 3.15
N LEU A 180 1.71 22.07 2.90
CA LEU A 180 2.05 22.91 1.75
C LEU A 180 3.47 23.48 1.80
N GLY A 181 4.05 23.64 2.99
CA GLY A 181 5.42 24.15 3.17
C GLY A 181 6.52 23.09 3.10
N GLY A 182 6.22 21.83 3.42
CA GLY A 182 7.20 20.73 3.50
C GLY A 182 7.15 19.70 2.37
N SER A 183 6.08 19.67 1.56
CA SER A 183 6.01 18.73 0.44
C SER A 183 6.43 19.40 -0.87
N GLN A 184 7.66 19.13 -1.31
CA GLN A 184 7.87 18.87 -2.73
C GLN A 184 6.95 17.70 -3.14
N TYR A 185 5.72 18.04 -3.49
CA TYR A 185 4.88 17.44 -4.52
C TYR A 185 5.24 16.00 -4.95
N ASN A 186 4.84 14.95 -4.20
CA ASN A 186 4.77 13.62 -4.82
C ASN A 186 3.91 12.53 -4.13
N SER A 187 3.41 12.71 -2.90
CA SER A 187 2.47 11.74 -2.31
C SER A 187 1.03 12.15 -2.60
N ASN A 188 0.50 11.67 -3.73
CA ASN A 188 -0.90 11.92 -4.12
C ASN A 188 -1.88 11.33 -3.08
N PRO A 189 -2.82 12.11 -2.52
CA PRO A 189 -3.70 11.70 -1.41
C PRO A 189 -4.56 10.47 -1.75
N TYR A 190 -5.02 10.35 -3.00
CA TYR A 190 -5.79 9.20 -3.49
C TYR A 190 -4.98 7.89 -3.48
N ARG A 191 -3.65 7.95 -3.65
CA ARG A 191 -2.77 6.77 -3.58
C ARG A 191 -2.68 6.29 -2.14
N THR A 192 -2.48 7.20 -1.19
CA THR A 192 -2.47 6.91 0.25
C THR A 192 -3.78 6.25 0.68
N GLN A 193 -4.92 6.85 0.33
CA GLN A 193 -6.24 6.32 0.68
C GLN A 193 -6.47 4.90 0.13
N SER A 194 -6.14 4.66 -1.14
CA SER A 194 -6.29 3.33 -1.73
C SER A 194 -5.33 2.30 -1.10
N GLY A 195 -4.11 2.70 -0.75
CA GLY A 195 -3.14 1.85 -0.07
C GLY A 195 -3.58 1.43 1.33
N GLU A 196 -4.16 2.35 2.10
CA GLU A 196 -4.74 2.07 3.42
C GLU A 196 -5.91 1.07 3.33
N LEU A 197 -6.82 1.26 2.37
CA LEU A 197 -7.93 0.35 2.14
C LEU A 197 -7.44 -1.08 1.82
N ILE A 198 -6.42 -1.20 0.97
CA ILE A 198 -5.81 -2.50 0.63
C ILE A 198 -5.17 -3.13 1.87
N ALA A 199 -4.34 -2.39 2.60
CA ALA A 199 -3.65 -2.90 3.79
C ALA A 199 -4.65 -3.39 4.85
N ASN A 200 -5.65 -2.57 5.17
CA ASN A 200 -6.69 -2.92 6.14
C ASN A 200 -7.48 -4.14 5.70
N THR A 201 -7.84 -4.24 4.42
CA THR A 201 -8.58 -5.40 3.88
C THR A 201 -7.77 -6.68 3.99
N VAL A 202 -6.48 -6.62 3.65
CA VAL A 202 -5.59 -7.79 3.75
C VAL A 202 -5.46 -8.23 5.21
N LEU A 203 -5.22 -7.30 6.15
CA LEU A 203 -5.13 -7.61 7.57
C LEU A 203 -6.43 -8.24 8.13
N GLN A 204 -7.60 -7.71 7.73
CA GLN A 204 -8.90 -8.27 8.11
C GLN A 204 -9.10 -9.67 7.53
N ALA A 205 -8.75 -9.90 6.26
CA ALA A 205 -8.82 -11.22 5.63
C ALA A 205 -7.91 -12.23 6.34
N LEU A 206 -6.70 -11.83 6.70
CA LEU A 206 -5.75 -12.66 7.46
C LEU A 206 -6.28 -12.97 8.86
N SER A 207 -6.79 -11.98 9.58
CA SER A 207 -7.40 -12.19 10.91
C SER A 207 -8.59 -13.15 10.85
N GLY A 208 -9.46 -13.01 9.85
CA GLY A 208 -10.60 -13.89 9.64
C GLY A 208 -10.23 -15.32 9.23
N MET A 209 -9.07 -15.52 8.60
CA MET A 209 -8.53 -16.86 8.29
C MET A 209 -7.86 -17.51 9.50
N MET A 210 -7.18 -16.74 10.36
CA MET A 210 -6.55 -17.25 11.59
C MET A 210 -7.55 -17.59 12.69
N SER A 211 -8.74 -16.99 12.66
CA SER A 211 -9.79 -17.21 13.67
C SER A 211 -10.68 -18.43 13.38
N LYS A 212 -10.39 -19.19 12.32
CA LYS A 212 -11.12 -20.40 11.89
C LYS A 212 -10.28 -21.65 12.12
#